data_AF-A0A5J4U137-F1
#
_entry.id   AF-A0A5J4U137-F1
#
_cell.length_a   1.000
_cell.length_b   1.000
_cell.length_c   1.000
_cell.angle_alpha   90.00
_cell.angle_beta   90.00
_cell.angle_gamma   90.00
#
_symmetry.space_group_name_H-M   'P 1'
#
loop_
_entity.id
_entity.type
_entity.pdbx_description
1 polymer ?
#
loop_
_entity_poly.entity_id
_entity_poly.type
_entity_poly.pdbx_seq_one_letter_code
_entity_poly.pdbx_strand_id
1 'polypeptide(L)' 'MATVQRFYENKLPIVNELCVVSITKIDEMGVHCKLLEYGELPGFIPTPELSVARIRQIQNIT' A
#
# COMPACT_ATOMS: atom_id res chain seq x y z
N MET A 1 8.44 -9.02 21.19
CA MET A 1 8.52 -7.67 20.60
C MET A 1 8.79 -7.88 19.12
N ALA A 2 7.83 -7.60 18.24
CA ALA A 2 8.01 -7.83 16.80
C ALA A 2 9.10 -6.89 16.28
N THR A 3 10.17 -7.47 15.74
CA THR A 3 11.27 -6.74 15.11
C THR A 3 10.74 -6.14 13.82
N VAL A 4 10.33 -4.88 13.87
CA VAL A 4 9.93 -4.14 12.68
C VAL A 4 11.18 -3.90 11.85
N GLN A 5 11.46 -4.81 10.92
CA GLN A 5 12.63 -4.74 10.05
C GLN A 5 12.28 -3.88 8.84
N ARG A 6 12.96 -2.74 8.74
CA ARG A 6 12.89 -1.81 7.61
C ARG A 6 14.02 -2.11 6.63
N PHE A 7 13.74 -1.97 5.34
CA PHE A 7 14.70 -2.20 4.27
C PHE A 7 15.55 -0.96 4.01
N TYR A 8 14.96 0.22 4.17
CA TYR A 8 15.63 1.50 3.96
C TYR A 8 16.01 2.18 5.29
N GLU A 9 17.08 2.98 5.25
CA GLU A 9 17.52 3.80 6.39
C GLU A 9 16.46 4.85 6.76
N ASN A 10 15.84 5.43 5.71
CA ASN A 10 14.75 6.38 5.83
C ASN A 10 13.52 5.72 6.47
N LYS A 11 12.93 6.42 7.44
CA LYS A 11 11.72 5.94 8.14
C LYS A 11 10.46 6.02 7.27
N LEU A 12 10.45 6.94 6.31
CA LEU A 12 9.33 7.18 5.41
C LEU A 12 9.86 7.25 3.97
N PRO A 13 9.04 6.86 2.98
CA PRO A 13 9.35 7.06 1.58
C PRO A 13 9.40 8.55 1.24
N ILE A 14 10.13 8.87 0.18
CA ILE A 14 10.15 10.20 -0.40
C ILE A 14 8.87 10.39 -1.23
N VAL A 15 8.38 11.63 -1.34
CA VAL A 15 7.20 11.94 -2.15
C VAL A 15 7.45 11.53 -3.61
N ASN A 16 6.49 10.81 -4.20
CA ASN A 16 6.56 10.24 -5.56
C ASN A 16 7.57 9.10 -5.76
N GLU A 17 8.03 8.46 -4.68
CA GLU A 17 8.81 7.23 -4.75
C GLU A 17 7.90 6.02 -5.01
N LEU A 18 8.42 5.02 -5.74
CA LEU A 18 7.70 3.78 -5.99
C LEU A 18 7.95 2.82 -4.82
N CYS A 19 6.88 2.40 -4.16
CA CYS A 19 6.96 1.51 -3.00
C CYS A 19 6.11 0.26 -3.20
N VAL A 20 6.56 -0.85 -2.62
CA VAL A 20 5.81 -2.11 -2.64
C VAL A 20 4.92 -2.20 -1.39
N VAL A 21 3.63 -2.41 -1.63
CA VAL A 21 2.61 -2.47 -0.57
C VAL A 21 1.82 -3.77 -0.62
N SER A 22 1.36 -4.22 0.55
CA SER A 22 0.40 -5.31 0.69
C SER A 22 -0.98 -4.78 1.04
N ILE A 23 -2.03 -5.31 0.43
CA ILE A 23 -3.41 -4.89 0.68
C ILE A 23 -3.92 -5.57 1.95
N THR A 24 -4.46 -4.77 2.88
CA THR A 24 -5.07 -5.29 4.12
C THR A 24 -6.59 -5.27 4.03
N LYS A 25 -7.18 -4.19 3.52
CA LYS A 25 -8.63 -4.04 3.41
C LYS A 25 -8.98 -3.13 2.25
N ILE A 26 -10.08 -3.44 1.56
CA ILE A 26 -10.67 -2.60 0.53
C ILE A 26 -11.96 -2.04 1.11
N ASP A 27 -12.06 -0.72 1.17
CA ASP A 27 -13.23 0.02 1.62
C ASP A 27 -13.77 0.89 0.48
N GLU A 28 -14.97 1.45 0.63
CA GLU A 28 -15.61 2.26 -0.43
C GLU A 28 -14.79 3.51 -0.78
N MET A 29 -14.10 4.10 0.20
CA MET A 29 -13.29 5.31 0.01
C MET A 29 -11.90 5.04 -0.58
N GLY A 30 -11.41 3.81 -0.52
CA GLY A 30 -10.07 3.44 -0.97
C GLY A 30 -9.55 2.15 -0.36
N VAL A 31 -8.24 1.93 -0.51
CA VAL A 31 -7.57 0.71 -0.10
C VAL A 31 -6.62 0.98 1.05
N HIS A 32 -6.83 0.27 2.15
CA HIS A 32 -5.87 0.21 3.25
C HIS A 32 -4.77 -0.79 2.94
N CYS A 33 -3.53 -0.33 3.01
CA CYS A 33 -2.36 -1.12 2.68
C CYS A 33 -1.28 -1.01 3.77
N LYS A 34 -0.32 -1.92 3.72
CA LYS A 34 0.88 -1.92 4.55
C LYS A 34 2.11 -1.77 3.67
N LEU A 35 2.99 -0.84 4.01
CA LEU A 35 4.28 -0.64 3.35
C LEU A 35 5.26 -1.72 3.80
N LEU A 36 5.55 -2.70 2.93
CA LEU A 36 6.41 -3.84 3.30
C LEU A 36 7.86 -3.40 3.52
N GLU A 37 8.32 -2.42 2.74
CA GLU A 37 9.69 -1.95 2.76
C GLU A 37 10.02 -1.09 3.99
N TYR A 38 9.01 -0.49 4.62
CA TYR A 38 9.16 0.45 5.73
C TYR A 38 8.67 -0.12 7.06
N GLY A 39 8.53 -1.44 7.17
CA GLY A 39 8.17 -2.09 8.43
C GLY A 39 6.66 -2.15 8.67
N GLU A 40 5.90 -2.52 7.64
CA GLU A 40 4.44 -2.65 7.66
C GLU A 40 3.70 -1.38 8.08
N LEU A 41 4.27 -0.21 7.79
CA LEU A 41 3.60 1.06 8.09
C LEU A 41 2.23 1.12 7.40
N PRO A 42 1.19 1.62 8.08
CA PRO A 42 -0.13 1.77 7.50
C PRO A 42 -0.11 2.84 6.41
N GLY A 43 -0.71 2.51 5.27
CA GLY A 43 -0.92 3.40 4.14
C GLY A 43 -2.38 3.34 3.68
N PHE A 44 -2.77 4.35 2.92
CA PHE A 44 -4.09 4.44 2.31
C PHE A 44 -3.93 4.94 0.88
N ILE A 45 -4.55 4.23 -0.07
CA ILE A 45 -4.61 4.63 -1.47
C ILE A 45 -6.06 5.03 -1.76
N PRO A 46 -6.33 6.32 -2.05
CA PRO A 46 -7.64 6.76 -2.49
C PRO A 46 -8.06 6.07 -3.79
N THR A 47 -9.35 5.75 -3.90
CA THR A 47 -9.94 5.23 -5.15
C THR A 47 -9.57 6.01 -6.43
N PRO A 48 -9.52 7.36 -6.47
CA PRO A 48 -9.13 8.09 -7.69
C PRO A 48 -7.68 7.87 -8.13
N GLU A 49 -6.76 7.58 -7.21
CA GLU A 49 -5.34 7.36 -7.51
C GLU A 49 -5.07 5.93 -8.01
N LEU A 50 -6.00 5.01 -7.76
CA LEU A 50 -5.87 3.58 -8.05
C LEU A 50 -6.20 3.22 -9.52
N SER A 51 -6.71 4.17 -10.32
CA SER A 51 -7.39 3.87 -11.59
C SER A 51 -6.88 4.71 -12.77
N VAL A 52 -5.83 4.24 -13.47
CA VAL A 52 -5.44 4.79 -14.78
C VAL A 52 -6.27 4.20 -15.92
N ALA A 53 -6.90 3.04 -15.72
CA ALA A 53 -7.92 2.49 -16.62
C ALA A 53 -8.96 1.76 -15.78
N ARG A 54 -10.25 1.88 -16.14
CA ARG A 54 -11.38 1.24 -15.45
C ARG A 54 -11.16 -0.27 -15.32
N ILE A 55 -10.62 -0.72 -14.19
CA ILE A 55 -10.54 -2.13 -13.83
C ILE A 55 -11.83 -2.45 -13.07
N ARG A 56 -12.68 -3.25 -13.69
CA ARG A 56 -14.03 -3.58 -13.20
C ARG A 56 -14.01 -4.41 -11.91
N GLN A 57 -12.86 -5.00 -11.55
CA GLN A 57 -12.74 -5.90 -10.40
C GLN A 57 -11.27 -5.97 -9.91
N ILE A 58 -11.03 -5.66 -8.64
CA ILE A 58 -9.69 -5.73 -7.99
C ILE A 58 -9.40 -7.15 -7.47
N GLN A 59 -10.45 -7.98 -7.31
CA GLN A 59 -10.34 -9.36 -6.83
C GLN A 59 -10.14 -10.32 -8.00
N ASN A 60 -8.90 -10.66 -8.32
CA ASN A 60 -8.61 -11.89 -9.05
C ASN A 60 -8.59 -13.05 -8.05
N ILE A 61 -9.65 -13.84 -8.10
CA ILE A 61 -9.86 -15.06 -7.33
C ILE A 61 -9.00 -16.16 -7.94
N THR A 62 -8.05 -16.73 -7.19
CA THR A 62 -7.69 -18.16 -7.22
C THR A 62 -7.04 -18.51 -5.89
#